data_AF-A0A372GC51-F1
#
_entry.id   AF-A0A372GC51-F1
#
_cell.length_a   1.000
_cell.length_b   1.000
_cell.length_c   1.000
_cell.angle_alpha   90.00
_cell.angle_beta   90.00
_cell.angle_gamma   90.00
#
_symmetry.space_group_name_H-M   'P 1'
#
loop_
_entity.id
_entity.type
_entity.pdbx_description
1 polymer ?
#
loop_
_entity_poly.entity_id
_entity_poly.type
_entity_poly.pdbx_seq_one_letter_code
_entity_poly.pdbx_strand_id
1 'polypeptide(L)'
;MAYFVLPGTGKRVYRLAIARRIVDGTARGARDRSPAGYARRRTRVLRRAMRPSRRLRIGLGPWLRALPAQLPDPALTAALARLDPHVRVAYVLRHVEGLPRYAVRDQLIELRVRDPWPVIRAADAATLPSARRPERFEPVLPRPVRTRSAAPLVLATFLTGVLAAVLVMTEHDEPGADAPRLVFAEPDAWTRARTLDAWPVRGDLARDRTFTGRAAAAWPGSRRSGGAPQLLYAGRVDGVPVAVLRRGDRLARYSPGGLVVTAAGADPSAPIALGGGRYLLAPWDAPPQTLEGGPLATSDGVTAPIRGRAGCGRGPLFHLGTRTVGDLGGPRAAVLTYHSPAYRPDGTDRLDRLGPEGRRIWDRLACVAPSPRPVSEAMAWRFWSGRLPHGGGRADWVCTRLTHAAGTIARATLLAAKDQATGHCDARRPASGTWWRAPSDRWYYLAAAGRGLVPHVTGVDRSTTEDRLLVAPGPRTTPLAVTAR
;
A
#
# COMPACT_ATOMS: atom_id res chain seq x y z
N MET A 1 19.78 15.29 -4.65
CA MET A 1 19.64 16.75 -4.39
C MET A 1 19.60 17.24 -2.93
N ALA A 2 18.49 17.12 -2.17
CA ALA A 2 18.27 17.91 -0.93
C ALA A 2 19.34 17.71 0.18
N TYR A 3 19.84 16.48 0.32
CA TYR A 3 20.91 16.15 1.26
C TYR A 3 22.19 16.95 1.00
N PHE A 4 22.58 17.09 -0.26
CA PHE A 4 23.80 17.80 -0.67
C PHE A 4 23.69 19.32 -0.53
N VAL A 5 22.47 19.88 -0.64
CA VAL A 5 22.22 21.33 -0.51
C VAL A 5 22.21 21.79 0.95
N LEU A 6 21.81 20.93 1.89
CA LEU A 6 21.76 21.29 3.32
C LEU A 6 23.11 21.81 3.84
N PRO A 7 23.12 22.75 4.81
CA PRO A 7 24.35 23.19 5.47
C PRO A 7 25.03 22.01 6.18
N GLY A 8 26.37 22.01 6.21
CA GLY A 8 27.20 20.95 6.78
C GLY A 8 27.16 20.82 8.31
N THR A 9 26.20 21.42 8.97
CA THR A 9 26.11 21.42 10.43
C THR A 9 25.39 20.17 10.95
N GLY A 10 26.08 19.37 11.76
CA GLY A 10 25.49 18.26 12.52
C GLY A 10 25.78 16.85 11.98
N LYS A 11 25.35 15.83 12.74
CA LYS A 11 25.55 14.41 12.41
C LYS A 11 24.90 14.05 11.05
N ARG A 12 25.59 13.27 10.22
CA ARG A 12 25.15 12.91 8.84
C ARG A 12 23.76 12.27 8.79
N VAL A 13 23.49 11.41 9.76
CA VAL A 13 22.21 10.73 9.99
C VAL A 13 21.05 11.74 10.15
N TYR A 14 21.29 12.83 10.88
CA TYR A 14 20.30 13.91 11.08
C TYR A 14 20.12 14.75 9.82
N ARG A 15 21.20 15.00 9.08
CA ARG A 15 21.13 15.72 7.80
C ARG A 15 20.29 14.97 6.78
N LEU A 16 20.41 13.64 6.72
CA LEU A 16 19.57 12.82 5.83
C LEU A 16 18.10 12.80 6.29
N ALA A 17 17.85 12.70 7.59
CA ALA A 17 16.49 12.79 8.12
C ALA A 17 15.82 14.14 7.79
N ILE A 18 16.56 15.25 7.91
CA ILE A 18 16.07 16.59 7.53
C ILE A 18 15.81 16.67 6.03
N ALA A 19 16.73 16.17 5.19
CA ALA A 19 16.57 16.16 3.74
C ALA A 19 15.29 15.43 3.32
N ARG A 20 15.03 14.25 3.91
CA ARG A 20 13.84 13.45 3.62
C ARG A 20 12.56 14.15 4.07
N ARG A 21 12.57 14.76 5.27
CA ARG A 21 11.45 15.58 5.76
C ARG A 21 11.14 16.77 4.86
N ILE A 22 12.16 17.39 4.25
CA ILE A 22 11.96 18.47 3.27
C ILE A 22 11.33 17.95 1.98
N VAL A 23 11.79 16.82 1.46
CA VAL A 23 11.26 16.22 0.22
C VAL A 23 9.82 15.75 0.37
N ASP A 24 9.48 15.15 1.51
CA ASP A 24 8.14 14.66 1.80
C ASP A 24 7.18 15.81 2.14
N GLY A 25 7.64 16.82 2.88
CA GLY A 25 6.85 18.02 3.20
C GLY A 25 6.60 18.96 2.02
N THR A 26 7.25 18.74 0.87
CA THR A 26 7.06 19.53 -0.36
C THR A 26 6.25 18.82 -1.43
N ALA A 27 5.92 17.53 -1.22
CA ALA A 27 5.10 16.72 -2.11
C ALA A 27 3.62 17.11 -2.01
N ARG A 28 2.98 17.44 -3.14
CA ARG A 28 1.56 17.80 -3.24
C ARG A 28 0.74 16.82 -4.09
N GLY A 29 1.19 15.57 -4.16
CA GLY A 29 0.47 14.48 -4.83
C GLY A 29 0.40 14.64 -6.35
N ALA A 30 -0.81 14.53 -6.92
CA ALA A 30 -1.02 14.51 -8.37
C ALA A 30 -0.49 15.75 -9.12
N ARG A 31 -0.46 16.93 -8.46
CA ARG A 31 0.00 18.19 -9.06
C ARG A 31 1.51 18.25 -9.33
N ASP A 32 2.29 17.35 -8.74
CA ASP A 32 3.75 17.29 -8.92
C ASP A 32 4.18 16.21 -9.95
N ARG A 33 3.23 15.57 -10.65
CA ARG A 33 3.51 14.50 -11.64
C ARG A 33 3.83 15.02 -13.05
N SER A 34 3.43 16.25 -13.38
CA SER A 34 3.79 16.88 -14.67
C SER A 34 5.21 17.44 -14.65
N PRO A 35 5.88 17.62 -15.81
CA PRO A 35 7.21 18.23 -15.87
C PRO A 35 7.28 19.60 -15.18
N ALA A 36 6.27 20.45 -15.38
CA ALA A 36 6.15 21.74 -14.69
C ALA A 36 5.87 21.62 -13.18
N GLY A 37 5.17 20.55 -12.77
CA GLY A 37 4.98 20.20 -11.36
C GLY A 37 6.29 19.79 -10.68
N TYR A 38 7.09 18.99 -11.38
CA TYR A 38 8.42 18.56 -10.91
C TYR A 38 9.38 19.75 -10.75
N ALA A 39 9.43 20.66 -11.73
CA ALA A 39 10.23 21.89 -11.65
C ALA A 39 9.82 22.74 -10.42
N ARG A 40 8.53 23.01 -10.24
CA ARG A 40 8.02 23.74 -9.07
C ARG A 40 8.32 23.04 -7.75
N ARG A 41 8.28 21.70 -7.71
CA ARG A 41 8.66 20.92 -6.52
C ARG A 41 10.15 21.06 -6.23
N ARG A 42 11.02 20.95 -7.24
CA ARG A 42 12.47 21.16 -7.12
C ARG A 42 12.78 22.53 -6.53
N THR A 43 12.13 23.60 -7.00
CA THR A 43 12.29 24.96 -6.45
C THR A 43 11.93 25.04 -4.97
N ARG A 44 10.81 24.41 -4.56
CA ARG A 44 10.40 24.36 -3.14
C ARG A 44 11.40 23.59 -2.28
N VAL A 45 11.91 22.46 -2.79
CA VAL A 45 12.91 21.65 -2.09
C VAL A 45 14.21 22.44 -1.91
N LEU A 46 14.73 23.06 -2.98
CA LEU A 46 15.95 23.86 -2.93
C LEU A 46 15.83 25.03 -1.97
N ARG A 47 14.73 25.78 -2.03
CA ARG A 47 14.46 26.91 -1.12
C ARG A 47 14.49 26.49 0.35
N ARG A 48 13.85 25.36 0.68
CA ARG A 48 13.78 24.84 2.04
C ARG A 48 15.09 24.18 2.51
N ALA A 49 15.87 23.61 1.58
CA ALA A 49 17.17 23.01 1.87
C ALA A 49 18.29 24.03 2.08
N MET A 50 18.26 25.17 1.37
CA MET A 50 19.23 26.25 1.57
C MET A 50 19.10 26.90 2.96
N ARG A 51 17.87 27.06 3.45
CA ARG A 51 17.57 27.67 4.75
C ARG A 51 16.62 26.77 5.56
N PRO A 52 17.13 25.65 6.12
CA PRO A 52 16.30 24.74 6.89
C PRO A 52 15.87 25.42 8.20
N SER A 53 14.57 25.44 8.48
CA SER A 53 14.07 26.00 9.73
C SER A 53 14.52 25.17 10.94
N ARG A 54 14.84 25.83 12.07
CA ARG A 54 15.24 25.14 13.31
C ARG A 54 14.21 24.10 13.76
N ARG A 55 12.92 24.34 13.49
CA ARG A 55 11.80 23.42 13.78
C ARG A 55 11.91 22.06 13.07
N LEU A 56 12.63 21.97 11.94
CA LEU A 56 12.86 20.69 11.25
C LEU A 56 13.73 19.73 12.07
N ARG A 57 14.54 20.23 13.00
CA ARG A 57 15.40 19.43 13.89
C ARG A 57 14.63 18.75 15.03
N ILE A 58 13.41 19.21 15.33
CA ILE A 58 12.58 18.69 16.42
C ILE A 58 11.83 17.44 15.96
N GLY A 59 11.87 16.37 16.76
CA GLY A 59 11.08 15.15 16.54
C GLY A 59 11.55 14.30 15.35
N LEU A 60 12.85 14.22 15.11
CA LEU A 60 13.43 13.43 14.01
C LEU A 60 13.40 11.91 14.27
N GLY A 61 13.03 11.46 15.47
CA GLY A 61 13.03 10.03 15.85
C GLY A 61 12.42 9.08 14.81
N PRO A 62 11.20 9.34 14.28
CA PRO A 62 10.60 8.50 13.24
C PRO A 62 11.37 8.47 11.91
N TRP A 63 12.11 9.54 11.58
CA TRP A 63 12.89 9.67 10.34
C TRP A 63 14.27 9.02 10.43
N LEU A 64 14.83 8.92 11.64
CA LEU A 64 16.07 8.22 11.91
C LEU A 64 15.93 6.69 11.76
N ARG A 65 14.71 6.15 11.93
CA ARG A 65 14.40 4.70 11.82
C ARG A 65 14.26 4.17 10.39
N ALA A 66 14.30 5.05 9.38
CA ALA A 66 14.04 4.71 7.98
C ALA A 66 15.21 5.10 7.05
N LEU A 67 16.42 5.17 7.60
CA LEU A 67 17.60 5.60 6.86
C LEU A 67 18.21 4.43 6.07
N PRO A 68 18.74 4.69 4.86
CA PRO A 68 19.47 3.70 4.09
C PRO A 68 20.73 3.25 4.84
N ALA A 69 21.16 2.01 4.60
CA ALA A 69 22.35 1.42 5.23
C ALA A 69 23.66 2.11 4.85
N GLN A 70 23.70 2.76 3.68
CA GLN A 70 24.85 3.52 3.18
C GLN A 70 24.51 5.01 3.04
N LEU A 71 25.43 5.86 3.53
CA LEU A 71 25.34 7.31 3.44
C LEU A 71 26.32 7.83 2.39
N PRO A 72 26.01 8.93 1.68
CA PRO A 72 26.93 9.52 0.71
C PRO A 72 28.27 9.90 1.33
N ASP A 73 29.31 9.92 0.48
CA ASP A 73 30.69 10.15 0.88
C ASP A 73 30.83 11.37 1.82
N PRO A 74 31.44 11.19 3.02
CA PRO A 74 31.84 12.29 3.90
C PRO A 74 32.50 13.46 3.20
N ALA A 75 33.49 13.16 2.35
CA ALA A 75 34.46 14.13 1.89
C ALA A 75 33.78 15.13 0.95
N LEU A 76 32.98 14.62 0.01
CA LEU A 76 32.10 15.42 -0.84
C LEU A 76 31.12 16.27 -0.01
N THR A 77 30.50 15.66 1.01
CA THR A 77 29.47 16.32 1.84
C THR A 77 30.05 17.47 2.67
N ALA A 78 31.29 17.33 3.14
CA ALA A 78 32.03 18.34 3.89
C ALA A 78 32.55 19.45 2.96
N ALA A 79 33.06 19.09 1.79
CA ALA A 79 33.57 20.05 0.81
C ALA A 79 32.44 20.94 0.26
N LEU A 80 31.27 20.36 -0.05
CA LEU A 80 30.07 21.12 -0.43
C LEU A 80 29.58 22.10 0.65
N ALA A 81 29.80 21.78 1.94
CA ALA A 81 29.34 22.64 3.03
C ALA A 81 30.14 23.95 3.15
N ARG A 82 31.37 23.99 2.59
CA ARG A 82 32.22 25.19 2.55
C ARG A 82 31.80 26.19 1.47
N LEU A 83 31.04 25.73 0.47
CA LEU A 83 30.52 26.60 -0.59
C LEU A 83 29.37 27.46 -0.10
N ASP A 84 29.26 28.68 -0.66
CA ASP A 84 28.07 29.52 -0.52
C ASP A 84 26.79 28.75 -0.88
N PRO A 85 25.65 28.95 -0.19
CA PRO A 85 24.42 28.20 -0.44
C PRO A 85 23.97 28.20 -1.91
N HIS A 86 24.13 29.30 -2.63
CA HIS A 86 23.72 29.39 -4.03
C HIS A 86 24.69 28.65 -4.95
N VAL A 87 26.01 28.76 -4.69
CA VAL A 87 27.05 28.01 -5.42
C VAL A 87 26.89 26.51 -5.21
N ARG A 88 26.57 26.09 -3.98
CA ARG A 88 26.27 24.69 -3.64
C ARG A 88 25.06 24.16 -4.40
N VAL A 89 24.00 24.95 -4.54
CA VAL A 89 22.82 24.57 -5.34
C VAL A 89 23.20 24.42 -6.81
N ALA A 90 23.95 25.38 -7.38
CA ALA A 90 24.40 25.32 -8.75
C ALA A 90 25.26 24.06 -9.00
N TYR A 91 26.20 23.75 -8.09
CA TYR A 91 27.04 22.55 -8.17
C TYR A 91 26.20 21.26 -8.17
N VAL A 92 25.25 21.14 -7.25
CA VAL A 92 24.38 19.95 -7.16
C VAL A 92 23.53 19.80 -8.42
N LEU A 93 22.95 20.88 -8.94
CA LEU A 93 22.15 20.81 -10.16
C LEU A 93 23.00 20.45 -11.39
N ARG A 94 24.22 20.97 -11.47
CA ARG A 94 25.12 20.77 -12.61
C ARG A 94 25.81 19.41 -12.62
N HIS A 95 26.40 19.02 -11.50
CA HIS A 95 27.31 17.85 -11.42
C HIS A 95 26.67 16.63 -10.77
N VAL A 96 25.67 16.79 -9.90
CA VAL A 96 24.98 15.66 -9.25
C VAL A 96 23.72 15.26 -10.02
N GLU A 97 22.91 16.24 -10.44
CA GLU A 97 21.67 16.00 -11.20
C GLU A 97 21.88 16.06 -12.72
N GLY A 98 23.06 16.49 -13.18
CA GLY A 98 23.44 16.48 -14.61
C GLY A 98 22.74 17.51 -15.48
N LEU A 99 22.18 18.59 -14.90
CA LEU A 99 21.46 19.59 -15.68
C LEU A 99 22.40 20.47 -16.53
N PRO A 100 21.94 20.93 -17.70
CA PRO A 100 22.70 21.87 -18.53
C PRO A 100 22.67 23.30 -17.93
N ARG A 101 23.66 24.13 -18.29
CA ARG A 101 23.86 25.48 -17.72
C ARG A 101 22.61 26.37 -17.80
N TYR A 102 21.88 26.33 -18.91
CA TYR A 102 20.64 27.12 -19.07
C TYR A 102 19.55 26.70 -18.07
N ALA A 103 19.37 25.40 -17.82
CA ALA A 103 18.38 24.91 -16.86
C ALA A 103 18.77 25.23 -15.42
N VAL A 104 20.07 25.26 -15.11
CA VAL A 104 20.59 25.73 -13.82
C VAL A 104 20.32 27.22 -13.65
N ARG A 105 20.58 28.04 -14.68
CA ARG A 105 20.28 29.48 -14.69
C ARG A 105 18.81 29.74 -14.39
N ASP A 106 17.89 29.11 -15.11
CA ASP A 106 16.45 29.31 -14.91
C ASP A 106 16.03 28.91 -13.50
N GLN A 107 16.59 27.82 -12.96
CA GLN A 107 16.34 27.39 -11.60
C GLN A 107 16.86 28.37 -10.54
N LEU A 108 18.00 29.03 -10.78
CA LEU A 108 18.55 30.07 -9.89
C LEU A 108 17.73 31.36 -9.95
N ILE A 109 17.20 31.72 -11.12
CA ILE A 109 16.26 32.85 -11.28
C ILE A 109 15.00 32.61 -10.46
N GLU A 110 14.42 31.41 -10.50
CA GLU A 110 13.27 31.04 -9.66
C GLU A 110 13.57 31.07 -8.14
N LEU A 111 14.85 30.93 -7.77
CA LEU A 111 15.33 31.07 -6.40
C LEU A 111 15.64 32.54 -6.03
N ARG A 112 15.37 33.49 -6.93
CA ARG A 112 15.61 34.94 -6.79
C ARG A 112 17.09 35.30 -6.66
N VAL A 113 17.97 34.55 -7.31
CA VAL A 113 19.38 34.94 -7.47
C VAL A 113 19.46 36.05 -8.51
N ARG A 114 19.99 37.22 -8.12
CA ARG A 114 20.03 38.41 -8.99
C ARG A 114 20.95 38.21 -10.20
N ASP A 115 22.11 37.60 -10.00
CA ASP A 115 23.04 37.26 -11.08
C ASP A 115 23.43 35.77 -11.02
N PRO A 116 22.78 34.90 -11.83
CA PRO A 116 23.03 33.46 -11.82
C PRO A 116 24.40 33.06 -12.37
N TRP A 117 25.00 33.84 -13.26
CA TRP A 117 26.18 33.40 -14.02
C TRP A 117 27.47 33.30 -13.19
N PRO A 118 27.81 34.27 -12.32
CA PRO A 118 28.91 34.13 -11.37
C PRO A 118 28.75 32.91 -10.46
N VAL A 119 27.52 32.60 -10.04
CA VAL A 119 27.22 31.44 -9.20
C VAL A 119 27.47 30.13 -9.94
N ILE A 120 27.08 30.04 -11.22
CA ILE A 120 27.35 28.88 -12.08
C ILE A 120 28.85 28.73 -12.34
N ARG A 121 29.56 29.83 -12.62
CA ARG A 121 31.03 29.81 -12.81
C ARG A 121 31.75 29.34 -11.55
N ALA A 122 31.37 29.85 -10.38
CA ALA A 122 31.94 29.44 -9.11
C ALA A 122 31.67 27.95 -8.81
N ALA A 123 30.53 27.41 -9.25
CA ALA A 123 30.22 25.99 -9.13
C ALA A 123 31.07 25.14 -10.09
N ASP A 124 31.19 25.54 -11.35
CA ASP A 124 32.02 24.83 -12.35
C ASP A 124 33.51 24.84 -11.98
N ALA A 125 33.99 25.90 -11.31
CA ALA A 125 35.37 26.03 -10.84
C ALA A 125 35.66 25.27 -9.53
N ALA A 126 34.63 24.76 -8.84
CA ALA A 126 34.81 24.08 -7.56
C ALA A 126 35.36 22.66 -7.76
N THR A 127 36.64 22.45 -7.43
CA THR A 127 37.27 21.12 -7.41
C THR A 127 36.88 20.39 -6.11
N LEU A 128 35.95 19.45 -6.21
CA LEU A 128 35.52 18.61 -5.08
C LEU A 128 35.90 17.14 -5.35
N PRO A 129 36.10 16.31 -4.31
CA PRO A 129 36.35 14.88 -4.47
C PRO A 129 35.34 14.29 -5.45
N SER A 130 35.83 13.59 -6.49
CA SER A 130 34.99 13.08 -7.55
C SER A 130 33.88 12.24 -6.96
N ALA A 131 32.63 12.68 -7.14
CA ALA A 131 31.50 11.78 -7.03
C ALA A 131 31.64 10.75 -8.15
N ARG A 132 32.42 9.67 -7.94
CA ARG A 132 32.21 8.42 -8.71
C ARG A 132 30.71 8.22 -8.71
N ARG A 133 30.08 8.30 -9.90
CA ARG A 133 28.63 8.45 -10.13
C ARG A 133 27.86 8.18 -8.86
N PRO A 134 27.24 9.19 -8.20
CA PRO A 134 26.63 8.97 -6.91
C PRO A 134 25.72 7.76 -7.05
N GLU A 135 26.04 6.68 -6.33
CA GLU A 135 25.19 5.51 -6.22
C GLU A 135 23.81 6.07 -5.93
N ARG A 136 22.95 6.05 -6.96
CA ARG A 136 21.60 6.58 -6.81
C ARG A 136 21.05 5.85 -5.62
N PHE A 137 20.56 6.60 -4.63
CA PHE A 137 19.88 6.03 -3.47
C PHE A 137 19.09 4.81 -3.94
N GLU A 138 19.54 3.62 -3.57
CA GLU A 138 18.82 2.41 -3.90
C GLU A 138 17.41 2.65 -3.35
N PRO A 139 16.35 2.61 -4.20
CA PRO A 139 15.03 3.00 -3.78
C PRO A 139 14.49 1.94 -2.82
N VAL A 140 14.94 1.98 -1.57
CA VAL A 140 14.27 1.34 -0.45
C VAL A 140 12.96 2.08 -0.32
N LEU A 141 11.87 1.48 -0.79
CA LEU A 141 10.49 1.95 -0.64
C LEU A 141 10.30 2.59 0.74
N PRO A 142 10.20 3.93 0.84
CA PRO A 142 9.94 4.58 2.10
C PRO A 142 8.59 4.15 2.65
N ARG A 143 8.55 3.55 3.84
CA ARG A 143 7.39 3.77 4.72
C ARG A 143 7.28 5.30 4.89
N PRO A 144 6.18 5.95 4.48
CA PRO A 144 6.03 7.37 4.68
C PRO A 144 6.07 7.62 6.19
N VAL A 145 7.11 8.31 6.63
CA VAL A 145 7.23 8.71 8.03
C VAL A 145 6.21 9.81 8.25
N ARG A 146 5.02 9.42 8.74
CA ARG A 146 3.93 10.30 9.14
C ARG A 146 4.52 11.48 9.91
N THR A 147 4.44 12.69 9.34
CA THR A 147 4.75 13.91 10.09
C THR A 147 3.81 13.96 11.28
N ARG A 148 4.33 13.80 12.51
CA ARG A 148 3.56 14.07 13.72
C ARG A 148 3.02 15.50 13.58
N SER A 149 1.70 15.64 13.56
CA SER A 149 1.05 16.94 13.68
C SER A 149 1.53 17.57 14.99
N ALA A 150 1.65 18.90 15.03
CA ALA A 150 1.91 19.64 16.27
C ALA A 150 0.69 19.66 17.22
N ALA A 151 -0.34 18.87 16.92
CA ALA A 151 -1.55 18.71 17.71
C ALA A 151 -1.32 18.31 19.19
N PRO A 152 -0.32 17.49 19.58
CA PRO A 152 -0.24 17.03 20.97
C PRO A 152 0.32 18.10 21.93
N LEU A 153 0.98 19.17 21.43
CA LEU A 153 1.38 20.30 22.29
C LEU A 153 0.21 21.26 22.53
N VAL A 154 -0.68 21.43 21.55
CA VAL A 154 -1.95 22.15 21.74
C VAL A 154 -2.86 21.36 22.68
N LEU A 155 -2.85 20.01 22.58
CA LEU A 155 -3.62 19.11 23.43
C LEU A 155 -3.19 19.13 24.90
N ALA A 156 -1.92 19.38 25.23
CA ALA A 156 -1.46 19.46 26.61
C ALA A 156 -1.96 20.73 27.31
N THR A 157 -1.92 21.88 26.63
CA THR A 157 -2.58 23.12 27.11
C THR A 157 -4.10 22.99 27.13
N PHE A 158 -4.68 22.25 26.18
CA PHE A 158 -6.10 21.94 26.17
C PHE A 158 -6.47 21.00 27.32
N LEU A 159 -5.63 20.05 27.74
CA LEU A 159 -5.91 19.10 28.80
C LEU A 159 -5.96 19.74 30.20
N THR A 160 -5.10 20.73 30.49
CA THR A 160 -5.23 21.53 31.72
C THR A 160 -6.43 22.48 31.69
N GLY A 161 -6.75 23.07 30.53
CA GLY A 161 -7.98 23.86 30.36
C GLY A 161 -9.25 23.00 30.42
N VAL A 162 -9.19 21.76 29.92
CA VAL A 162 -10.26 20.78 29.94
C VAL A 162 -10.43 20.19 31.34
N LEU A 163 -9.38 19.99 32.15
CA LEU A 163 -9.59 19.54 33.53
C LEU A 163 -10.30 20.61 34.38
N ALA A 164 -9.96 21.89 34.17
CA ALA A 164 -10.65 23.02 34.81
C ALA A 164 -12.09 23.19 34.26
N ALA A 165 -12.33 22.94 32.97
CA ALA A 165 -13.66 22.96 32.38
C ALA A 165 -14.50 21.73 32.72
N VAL A 166 -13.91 20.55 32.93
CA VAL A 166 -14.60 19.30 33.31
C VAL A 166 -15.14 19.38 34.74
N LEU A 167 -14.51 20.14 35.63
CA LEU A 167 -15.06 20.42 36.95
C LEU A 167 -16.24 21.41 36.94
N VAL A 168 -16.41 22.18 35.86
CA VAL A 168 -17.53 23.13 35.68
C VAL A 168 -18.63 22.56 34.77
N MET A 169 -18.33 21.55 33.93
CA MET A 169 -19.25 20.98 32.94
C MET A 169 -19.99 19.70 33.38
N THR A 170 -19.80 19.19 34.60
CA THR A 170 -20.59 18.05 35.09
C THR A 170 -22.05 18.40 35.43
N GLU A 171 -22.50 19.64 35.20
CA GLU A 171 -23.85 20.07 35.58
C GLU A 171 -24.85 20.33 34.45
N HIS A 172 -24.52 20.25 33.16
CA HIS A 172 -25.54 20.50 32.12
C HIS A 172 -25.53 19.45 31.00
N ASP A 173 -26.56 18.62 31.06
CA ASP A 173 -27.10 17.79 29.98
C ASP A 173 -27.77 18.71 28.94
N GLU A 174 -27.52 18.45 27.64
CA GLU A 174 -28.35 18.75 26.46
C GLU A 174 -27.52 18.54 25.16
N PRO A 175 -27.97 17.71 24.19
CA PRO A 175 -27.24 17.44 22.97
C PRO A 175 -27.59 18.43 21.85
N GLY A 176 -26.74 19.44 21.62
CA GLY A 176 -26.93 20.40 20.53
C GLY A 176 -25.63 20.79 19.82
N ALA A 177 -25.39 20.25 18.62
CA ALA A 177 -24.70 20.91 17.49
C ALA A 177 -24.56 19.97 16.28
N ASP A 178 -25.50 20.06 15.32
CA ASP A 178 -25.44 19.61 13.92
C ASP A 178 -24.63 18.34 13.63
N ALA A 179 -25.18 17.18 14.01
CA ALA A 179 -24.75 15.93 13.41
C ALA A 179 -25.03 15.98 11.90
N PRO A 180 -24.07 15.60 11.03
CA PRO A 180 -24.28 15.66 9.59
C PRO A 180 -25.47 14.78 9.19
N ARG A 181 -26.43 15.36 8.45
CA ARG A 181 -27.60 14.65 7.94
C ARG A 181 -27.15 13.39 7.19
N LEU A 182 -27.71 12.24 7.54
CA LEU A 182 -27.48 10.98 6.83
C LEU A 182 -28.35 10.88 5.58
N VAL A 183 -27.83 10.21 4.56
CA VAL A 183 -28.59 9.81 3.38
C VAL A 183 -28.87 8.32 3.46
N PHE A 184 -30.04 7.94 2.95
CA PHE A 184 -30.47 6.55 2.84
C PHE A 184 -30.85 6.31 1.38
N ALA A 185 -30.53 5.13 0.86
CA ALA A 185 -31.07 4.72 -0.43
C ALA A 185 -32.55 4.36 -0.25
N GLU A 186 -33.35 4.57 -1.31
CA GLU A 186 -34.70 4.00 -1.35
C GLU A 186 -34.64 2.47 -1.15
N PRO A 187 -35.58 1.87 -0.39
CA PRO A 187 -35.52 0.45 -0.03
C PRO A 187 -35.40 -0.51 -1.22
N ASP A 188 -35.93 -0.13 -2.38
CA ASP A 188 -36.00 -0.91 -3.61
C ASP A 188 -35.03 -0.42 -4.72
N ALA A 189 -34.21 0.61 -4.45
CA ALA A 189 -33.30 1.20 -5.46
C ALA A 189 -32.38 0.17 -6.13
N TRP A 190 -31.99 -0.86 -5.37
CA TRP A 190 -31.10 -1.93 -5.81
C TRP A 190 -31.67 -2.80 -6.94
N THR A 191 -33.00 -2.81 -7.12
CA THR A 191 -33.66 -3.51 -8.23
C THR A 191 -33.35 -2.85 -9.59
N ARG A 192 -33.09 -1.53 -9.58
CA ARG A 192 -32.79 -0.71 -10.76
C ARG A 192 -31.30 -0.46 -10.96
N ALA A 193 -30.52 -0.44 -9.88
CA ALA A 193 -29.09 -0.13 -9.94
C ALA A 193 -28.26 -1.04 -9.02
N ARG A 194 -27.20 -1.64 -9.58
CA ARG A 194 -26.24 -2.46 -8.81
C ARG A 194 -25.03 -1.66 -8.36
N THR A 195 -25.25 -0.57 -7.63
CA THR A 195 -24.20 0.33 -7.12
C THR A 195 -24.27 0.43 -5.59
N LEU A 196 -23.20 0.91 -4.95
CA LEU A 196 -23.23 1.15 -3.49
C LEU A 196 -24.22 2.27 -3.11
N ASP A 197 -24.50 3.21 -4.01
CA ASP A 197 -25.52 4.26 -3.80
C ASP A 197 -26.94 3.68 -3.68
N ALA A 198 -27.19 2.52 -4.27
CA ALA A 198 -28.48 1.82 -4.23
C ALA A 198 -28.60 0.83 -3.07
N TRP A 199 -27.59 0.71 -2.20
CA TRP A 199 -27.66 -0.19 -1.05
C TRP A 199 -28.63 0.34 0.01
N PRO A 200 -29.69 -0.41 0.35
CA PRO A 200 -30.58 -0.04 1.45
C PRO A 200 -29.85 -0.17 2.78
N VAL A 201 -30.23 0.68 3.73
CA VAL A 201 -29.77 0.55 5.12
C VAL A 201 -30.32 -0.74 5.73
N ARG A 202 -29.48 -1.47 6.48
CA ARG A 202 -29.85 -2.72 7.17
C ARG A 202 -29.36 -2.73 8.62
N GLY A 203 -29.95 -3.60 9.43
CA GLY A 203 -29.57 -3.83 10.84
C GLY A 203 -30.52 -3.19 11.86
N ASP A 204 -30.52 -3.74 13.06
CA ASP A 204 -31.42 -3.42 14.18
C ASP A 204 -31.24 -1.99 14.73
N LEU A 205 -30.06 -1.39 14.56
CA LEU A 205 -29.75 -0.03 15.02
C LEU A 205 -29.93 1.03 13.92
N ALA A 206 -30.46 0.66 12.74
CA ALA A 206 -30.67 1.59 11.62
C ALA A 206 -31.56 2.79 11.98
N ARG A 207 -32.50 2.61 12.92
CA ARG A 207 -33.43 3.66 13.37
C ARG A 207 -32.98 4.38 14.65
N ASP A 208 -31.91 3.91 15.31
CA ASP A 208 -31.35 4.56 16.49
C ASP A 208 -30.62 5.85 16.07
N ARG A 209 -31.32 6.98 16.20
CA ARG A 209 -30.81 8.31 15.82
C ARG A 209 -29.61 8.73 16.67
N THR A 210 -29.57 8.31 17.93
CA THR A 210 -28.48 8.64 18.85
C THR A 210 -27.20 7.92 18.42
N PHE A 211 -27.29 6.62 18.11
CA PHE A 211 -26.15 5.84 17.62
C PHE A 211 -25.70 6.28 16.23
N THR A 212 -26.63 6.39 15.28
CA THR A 212 -26.32 6.77 13.89
C THR A 212 -25.82 8.21 13.78
N GLY A 213 -26.36 9.13 14.60
CA GLY A 213 -25.87 10.50 14.73
C GLY A 213 -24.43 10.58 15.24
N ARG A 214 -24.08 9.81 16.28
CA ARG A 214 -22.68 9.70 16.75
C ARG A 214 -21.75 9.14 15.68
N ALA A 215 -22.20 8.10 14.97
CA ALA A 215 -21.42 7.50 13.89
C ALA A 215 -21.16 8.49 12.74
N ALA A 216 -22.18 9.29 12.37
CA ALA A 216 -22.09 10.33 11.36
C ALA A 216 -21.16 11.48 11.80
N ALA A 217 -21.29 11.92 13.06
CA ALA A 217 -20.46 12.97 13.65
C ALA A 217 -18.98 12.57 13.77
N ALA A 218 -18.69 11.29 14.00
CA ALA A 218 -17.33 10.76 14.05
C ALA A 218 -16.60 10.82 12.69
N TRP A 219 -17.33 10.95 11.56
CA TRP A 219 -16.73 10.95 10.23
C TRP A 219 -15.88 12.21 9.97
N PRO A 220 -14.58 12.07 9.63
CA PRO A 220 -13.70 13.23 9.45
C PRO A 220 -14.10 14.06 8.22
N GLY A 221 -14.23 15.38 8.40
CA GLY A 221 -14.58 16.30 7.32
C GLY A 221 -16.09 16.45 7.08
N SER A 222 -16.92 16.16 8.08
CA SER A 222 -18.38 16.37 8.03
C SER A 222 -18.82 17.80 7.66
N ARG A 223 -17.94 18.80 7.81
CA ARG A 223 -18.28 20.23 7.63
C ARG A 223 -17.80 20.89 6.34
N ARG A 224 -17.04 20.22 5.45
CA ARG A 224 -16.51 20.87 4.23
C ARG A 224 -16.58 19.93 3.01
N SER A 225 -17.48 20.30 2.10
CA SER A 225 -17.55 19.90 0.68
C SER A 225 -17.33 18.41 0.39
N GLY A 226 -18.42 17.65 0.40
CA GLY A 226 -18.43 16.27 -0.10
C GLY A 226 -19.61 15.45 0.39
N GLY A 227 -20.85 15.90 0.13
CA GLY A 227 -22.08 15.13 0.36
C GLY A 227 -22.36 14.70 1.80
N ALA A 228 -23.64 14.45 2.09
CA ALA A 228 -24.03 13.72 3.30
C ALA A 228 -23.54 12.27 3.24
N PRO A 229 -23.05 11.67 4.35
CA PRO A 229 -22.68 10.26 4.35
C PRO A 229 -23.94 9.38 4.23
N GLN A 230 -23.87 8.36 3.38
CA GLN A 230 -24.92 7.35 3.24
C GLN A 230 -24.75 6.27 4.33
N LEU A 231 -25.83 5.90 5.02
CA LEU A 231 -25.81 4.77 5.95
C LEU A 231 -26.06 3.46 5.20
N LEU A 232 -25.14 2.50 5.29
CA LEU A 232 -25.26 1.18 4.67
C LEU A 232 -25.69 0.11 5.66
N TYR A 233 -25.25 0.23 6.91
CA TYR A 233 -25.58 -0.71 7.98
C TYR A 233 -25.47 -0.04 9.35
N ALA A 234 -26.37 -0.37 10.26
CA ALA A 234 -26.21 -0.11 11.68
C ALA A 234 -26.85 -1.23 12.48
N GLY A 235 -26.05 -1.98 13.23
CA GLY A 235 -26.55 -3.09 14.04
C GLY A 235 -25.50 -3.63 15.00
N ARG A 236 -25.77 -4.78 15.63
CA ARG A 236 -24.85 -5.42 16.58
C ARG A 236 -24.06 -6.57 15.95
N VAL A 237 -22.74 -6.53 16.12
CA VAL A 237 -21.81 -7.58 15.69
C VAL A 237 -21.12 -8.11 16.93
N ASP A 238 -21.38 -9.37 17.29
CA ASP A 238 -20.92 -9.97 18.55
C ASP A 238 -21.27 -9.11 19.78
N GLY A 239 -22.50 -8.57 19.80
CA GLY A 239 -22.99 -7.68 20.86
C GLY A 239 -22.49 -6.23 20.78
N VAL A 240 -21.50 -5.93 19.94
CA VAL A 240 -20.92 -4.58 19.80
C VAL A 240 -21.70 -3.78 18.74
N PRO A 241 -22.19 -2.58 19.05
CA PRO A 241 -22.79 -1.68 18.05
C PRO A 241 -21.78 -1.30 16.95
N VAL A 242 -22.15 -1.53 15.69
CA VAL A 242 -21.35 -1.21 14.52
C VAL A 242 -22.21 -0.47 13.49
N ALA A 243 -21.67 0.62 12.92
CA ALA A 243 -22.27 1.28 11.76
C ALA A 243 -21.28 1.31 10.60
N VAL A 244 -21.77 1.13 9.38
CA VAL A 244 -21.02 1.30 8.14
C VAL A 244 -21.63 2.46 7.36
N LEU A 245 -20.81 3.48 7.12
CA LEU A 245 -21.19 4.64 6.33
C LEU A 245 -20.35 4.70 5.05
N ARG A 246 -20.88 5.36 4.03
CA ARG A 246 -20.20 5.63 2.77
C ARG A 246 -20.21 7.12 2.46
N ARG A 247 -19.11 7.59 1.87
CA ARG A 247 -19.03 8.92 1.25
C ARG A 247 -18.11 8.85 0.04
N GLY A 248 -18.69 8.92 -1.16
CA GLY A 248 -17.95 8.78 -2.42
C GLY A 248 -17.21 7.43 -2.51
N ASP A 249 -15.90 7.49 -2.67
CA ASP A 249 -15.01 6.32 -2.77
C ASP A 249 -14.52 5.77 -1.42
N ARG A 250 -15.11 6.23 -0.30
CA ARG A 250 -14.72 5.82 1.06
C ARG A 250 -15.85 5.14 1.81
N LEU A 251 -15.45 4.16 2.60
CA LEU A 251 -16.26 3.53 3.64
C LEU A 251 -15.69 3.90 5.00
N ALA A 252 -16.55 4.01 6.01
CA ALA A 252 -16.09 3.99 7.38
C ALA A 252 -16.92 3.05 8.22
N ARG A 253 -16.20 2.31 9.06
CA ARG A 253 -16.77 1.42 10.05
C ARG A 253 -16.61 2.07 11.41
N TYR A 254 -17.74 2.41 12.01
CA TYR A 254 -17.84 3.01 13.33
C TYR A 254 -18.19 1.94 14.37
N SER A 255 -17.58 2.06 15.53
CA SER A 255 -17.93 1.35 16.76
C SER A 255 -17.67 2.30 17.94
N PRO A 256 -18.19 2.03 19.16
CA PRO A 256 -17.90 2.86 20.33
C PRO A 256 -16.40 3.07 20.62
N GLY A 257 -15.53 2.16 20.17
CA GLY A 257 -14.07 2.28 20.29
C GLY A 257 -13.39 3.14 19.22
N GLY A 258 -14.13 3.63 18.22
CA GLY A 258 -13.61 4.54 17.19
C GLY A 258 -14.09 4.26 15.77
N LEU A 259 -13.55 5.05 14.83
CA LEU A 259 -13.89 5.01 13.41
C LEU A 259 -12.68 4.58 12.57
N VAL A 260 -12.90 3.60 11.68
CA VAL A 260 -11.90 3.17 10.68
C VAL A 260 -12.40 3.55 9.29
N VAL A 261 -11.69 4.46 8.62
CA VAL A 261 -12.01 4.89 7.25
C VAL A 261 -11.10 4.19 6.25
N THR A 262 -11.69 3.57 5.23
CA THR A 262 -11.00 2.87 4.15
C THR A 262 -11.54 3.27 2.78
N ALA A 263 -10.82 2.90 1.72
CA ALA A 263 -11.40 2.96 0.38
C ALA A 263 -12.56 1.96 0.25
N ALA A 264 -13.58 2.30 -0.53
CA ALA A 264 -14.74 1.45 -0.78
C ALA A 264 -14.42 0.27 -1.70
N GLY A 265 -13.45 0.46 -2.61
CA GLY A 265 -13.19 -0.48 -3.70
C GLY A 265 -14.05 -0.16 -4.93
N ALA A 266 -13.82 -0.90 -6.01
CA ALA A 266 -14.51 -0.70 -7.29
C ALA A 266 -15.70 -1.65 -7.49
N ASP A 267 -15.70 -2.83 -6.84
CA ASP A 267 -16.78 -3.80 -6.97
C ASP A 267 -17.88 -3.52 -5.93
N PRO A 268 -19.08 -3.05 -6.35
CA PRO A 268 -20.18 -2.80 -5.44
C PRO A 268 -20.71 -4.08 -4.78
N SER A 269 -20.47 -5.26 -5.38
CA SER A 269 -20.92 -6.57 -4.88
C SER A 269 -19.90 -7.25 -3.96
N ALA A 270 -18.75 -6.64 -3.70
CA ALA A 270 -17.75 -7.20 -2.79
C ALA A 270 -18.23 -7.12 -1.32
N PRO A 271 -18.26 -8.23 -0.55
CA PRO A 271 -18.75 -8.18 0.82
C PRO A 271 -17.93 -7.25 1.73
N ILE A 272 -18.60 -6.52 2.62
CA ILE A 272 -17.97 -5.58 3.57
C ILE A 272 -17.70 -6.30 4.90
N ALA A 273 -16.44 -6.30 5.34
CA ALA A 273 -16.08 -6.88 6.63
C ALA A 273 -16.59 -5.99 7.79
N LEU A 274 -17.43 -6.56 8.67
CA LEU A 274 -17.93 -5.86 9.86
C LEU A 274 -17.06 -6.10 11.10
N GLY A 275 -16.26 -7.17 11.08
CA GLY A 275 -15.53 -7.70 12.24
C GLY A 275 -16.07 -9.07 12.65
N GLY A 276 -15.36 -9.78 13.52
CA GLY A 276 -15.83 -11.07 14.06
C GLY A 276 -16.01 -12.20 13.03
N GLY A 277 -15.49 -12.04 11.80
CA GLY A 277 -15.75 -12.99 10.70
C GLY A 277 -17.12 -12.81 10.03
N ARG A 278 -17.78 -11.66 10.20
CA ARG A 278 -19.06 -11.36 9.57
C ARG A 278 -18.93 -10.36 8.44
N TYR A 279 -19.71 -10.60 7.40
CA TYR A 279 -19.68 -9.81 6.17
C TYR A 279 -21.07 -9.35 5.79
N LEU A 280 -21.20 -8.07 5.45
CA LEU A 280 -22.42 -7.50 4.87
C LEU A 280 -22.40 -7.73 3.36
N LEU A 281 -23.40 -8.44 2.86
CA LEU A 281 -23.56 -8.83 1.46
C LEU A 281 -24.31 -7.77 0.66
N ALA A 282 -24.18 -7.76 -0.66
CA ALA A 282 -25.00 -6.89 -1.49
C ALA A 282 -26.47 -7.37 -1.47
N PRO A 283 -27.45 -6.46 -1.61
CA PRO A 283 -28.87 -6.83 -1.58
C PRO A 283 -29.29 -7.71 -2.77
N TRP A 284 -28.55 -7.67 -3.88
CA TRP A 284 -28.79 -8.50 -5.08
C TRP A 284 -27.96 -9.80 -5.09
N ASP A 285 -27.20 -10.08 -4.04
CA ASP A 285 -26.41 -11.32 -3.98
C ASP A 285 -27.32 -12.53 -3.81
N ALA A 286 -26.95 -13.64 -4.47
CA ALA A 286 -27.55 -14.93 -4.19
C ALA A 286 -27.29 -15.35 -2.73
N PRO A 287 -28.14 -16.20 -2.13
CA PRO A 287 -27.90 -16.73 -0.79
C PRO A 287 -26.51 -17.35 -0.67
N PRO A 288 -25.73 -17.02 0.38
CA PRO A 288 -24.40 -17.55 0.53
C PRO A 288 -24.42 -19.04 0.89
N GLN A 289 -23.41 -19.75 0.43
CA GLN A 289 -23.21 -21.17 0.72
C GLN A 289 -21.81 -21.39 1.30
N THR A 290 -21.69 -22.28 2.27
CA THR A 290 -20.40 -22.81 2.75
C THR A 290 -19.56 -23.35 1.60
N LEU A 291 -18.25 -23.53 1.80
CA LEU A 291 -17.37 -24.04 0.74
C LEU A 291 -17.71 -25.47 0.31
N GLU A 292 -18.40 -26.19 1.19
CA GLU A 292 -18.96 -27.54 1.04
C GLU A 292 -20.31 -27.54 0.31
N GLY A 293 -20.93 -26.37 0.09
CA GLY A 293 -22.16 -26.19 -0.67
C GLY A 293 -23.45 -26.11 0.16
N GLY A 294 -23.38 -26.34 1.48
CA GLY A 294 -24.52 -26.14 2.39
C GLY A 294 -24.86 -24.66 2.60
N PRO A 295 -26.09 -24.32 3.03
CA PRO A 295 -26.49 -22.93 3.27
C PRO A 295 -25.64 -22.26 4.36
N LEU A 296 -25.26 -21.00 4.15
CA LEU A 296 -24.65 -20.16 5.17
C LEU A 296 -25.72 -19.21 5.71
N ALA A 297 -25.99 -19.27 7.01
CA ALA A 297 -27.02 -18.43 7.61
C ALA A 297 -26.72 -16.93 7.43
N THR A 298 -27.77 -16.15 7.20
CA THR A 298 -27.72 -14.69 7.11
C THR A 298 -28.84 -14.05 7.91
N SER A 299 -28.57 -12.92 8.53
CA SER A 299 -29.57 -12.07 9.19
C SER A 299 -29.30 -10.62 8.79
N ASP A 300 -30.33 -9.90 8.33
CA ASP A 300 -30.23 -8.53 7.80
C ASP A 300 -29.12 -8.34 6.74
N GLY A 301 -28.91 -9.36 5.90
CA GLY A 301 -27.86 -9.37 4.88
C GLY A 301 -26.43 -9.51 5.41
N VAL A 302 -26.27 -9.83 6.70
CA VAL A 302 -24.99 -10.14 7.33
C VAL A 302 -24.85 -11.66 7.47
N THR A 303 -23.70 -12.19 7.09
CA THR A 303 -23.40 -13.62 7.25
C THR A 303 -23.25 -14.01 8.73
N ALA A 304 -23.56 -15.27 9.04
CA ALA A 304 -23.02 -15.93 10.22
C ALA A 304 -21.47 -15.83 10.24
N PRO A 305 -20.84 -15.90 11.43
CA PRO A 305 -19.39 -15.78 11.54
C PRO A 305 -18.69 -16.90 10.76
N ILE A 306 -17.77 -16.51 9.89
CA ILE A 306 -16.98 -17.39 9.05
C ILE A 306 -15.53 -16.88 8.96
N ARG A 307 -14.57 -17.80 8.98
CA ARG A 307 -13.14 -17.49 8.89
C ARG A 307 -12.48 -18.44 7.91
N GLY A 308 -11.38 -17.98 7.32
CA GLY A 308 -10.56 -18.84 6.47
C GLY A 308 -9.95 -19.99 7.28
N ARG A 309 -9.75 -21.14 6.61
CA ARG A 309 -9.23 -22.36 7.24
C ARG A 309 -7.73 -22.28 7.54
N ALA A 310 -7.02 -21.40 6.88
CA ALA A 310 -5.59 -21.21 7.10
C ALA A 310 -5.30 -20.74 8.53
N GLY A 311 -4.13 -21.08 9.07
CA GLY A 311 -3.74 -20.71 10.44
C GLY A 311 -3.73 -19.19 10.71
N CYS A 312 -3.65 -18.36 9.67
CA CYS A 312 -3.78 -16.90 9.78
C CYS A 312 -5.23 -16.38 9.78
N GLY A 313 -6.24 -17.27 9.72
CA GLY A 313 -7.67 -16.95 9.67
C GLY A 313 -8.16 -16.37 8.34
N ARG A 314 -7.34 -16.42 7.29
CA ARG A 314 -7.61 -15.85 5.95
C ARG A 314 -7.72 -16.92 4.89
N GLY A 315 -8.17 -16.56 3.70
CA GLY A 315 -8.36 -17.47 2.57
C GLY A 315 -9.82 -17.55 2.12
N PRO A 316 -10.22 -18.62 1.44
CA PRO A 316 -11.59 -18.83 0.99
C PRO A 316 -12.56 -18.85 2.19
N LEU A 317 -13.74 -18.25 2.01
CA LEU A 317 -14.77 -18.16 3.04
C LEU A 317 -16.04 -18.91 2.62
N PHE A 318 -16.71 -18.48 1.55
CA PHE A 318 -18.01 -18.99 1.12
C PHE A 318 -18.23 -18.75 -0.38
N HIS A 319 -19.25 -19.38 -0.94
CA HIS A 319 -19.72 -19.15 -2.31
C HIS A 319 -20.89 -18.16 -2.32
N LEU A 320 -20.94 -17.30 -3.33
CA LEU A 320 -22.07 -16.44 -3.69
C LEU A 320 -22.43 -16.73 -5.15
N GLY A 321 -23.49 -17.48 -5.41
CA GLY A 321 -23.80 -17.90 -6.80
C GLY A 321 -22.61 -18.67 -7.40
N THR A 322 -22.05 -18.20 -8.51
CA THR A 322 -20.91 -18.88 -9.19
C THR A 322 -19.54 -18.50 -8.64
N ARG A 323 -19.43 -17.48 -7.78
CA ARG A 323 -18.14 -16.95 -7.30
C ARG A 323 -17.80 -17.46 -5.90
N THR A 324 -16.53 -17.70 -5.64
CA THR A 324 -16.00 -17.90 -4.29
C THR A 324 -15.45 -16.59 -3.75
N VAL A 325 -15.85 -16.23 -2.53
CA VAL A 325 -15.37 -15.05 -1.82
C VAL A 325 -14.33 -15.46 -0.78
N GLY A 326 -13.30 -14.64 -0.60
CA GLY A 326 -12.24 -14.88 0.37
C GLY A 326 -11.75 -13.63 1.08
N ASP A 327 -11.20 -13.82 2.28
CA ASP A 327 -10.54 -12.78 3.05
C ASP A 327 -9.04 -12.73 2.73
N LEU A 328 -8.55 -11.55 2.33
CA LEU A 328 -7.14 -11.26 2.10
C LEU A 328 -6.56 -10.24 3.11
N GLY A 329 -7.28 -9.98 4.20
CA GLY A 329 -6.92 -9.04 5.27
C GLY A 329 -7.32 -7.59 5.01
N GLY A 330 -8.19 -7.35 4.03
CA GLY A 330 -8.70 -6.03 3.65
C GLY A 330 -10.08 -5.72 4.25
N PRO A 331 -10.58 -4.49 4.09
CA PRO A 331 -11.93 -4.10 4.54
C PRO A 331 -13.06 -4.68 3.68
N ARG A 332 -12.72 -5.30 2.55
CA ARG A 332 -13.63 -5.94 1.60
C ARG A 332 -13.10 -7.36 1.34
N ALA A 333 -13.98 -8.33 1.30
CA ALA A 333 -13.64 -9.65 0.82
C ALA A 333 -13.52 -9.63 -0.72
N ALA A 334 -12.61 -10.43 -1.26
CA ALA A 334 -12.31 -10.46 -2.69
C ALA A 334 -12.94 -11.69 -3.35
N VAL A 335 -13.27 -11.58 -4.64
CA VAL A 335 -13.55 -12.76 -5.47
C VAL A 335 -12.26 -13.51 -5.72
N LEU A 336 -12.23 -14.80 -5.40
CA LEU A 336 -11.05 -15.66 -5.58
C LEU A 336 -11.22 -16.57 -6.80
N THR A 337 -10.21 -16.59 -7.66
CA THR A 337 -10.13 -17.51 -8.80
C THR A 337 -8.82 -18.30 -8.79
N TYR A 338 -8.80 -19.43 -9.48
CA TYR A 338 -7.64 -20.31 -9.54
C TYR A 338 -7.48 -20.95 -10.91
N HIS A 339 -6.26 -20.88 -11.44
CA HIS A 339 -5.84 -21.55 -12.67
C HIS A 339 -4.80 -22.63 -12.35
N SER A 340 -5.10 -23.85 -12.80
CA SER A 340 -4.16 -24.96 -12.71
C SER A 340 -3.01 -24.80 -13.72
N PRO A 341 -1.91 -25.56 -13.58
CA PRO A 341 -0.83 -25.55 -14.56
C PRO A 341 -1.25 -26.00 -15.97
N ALA A 342 -2.39 -26.72 -16.07
CA ALA A 342 -2.94 -27.18 -17.34
C ALA A 342 -3.81 -26.13 -18.04
N TYR A 343 -4.18 -25.04 -17.35
CA TYR A 343 -5.03 -23.99 -17.87
C TYR A 343 -4.43 -23.37 -19.14
N ARG A 344 -5.29 -23.18 -20.15
CA ARG A 344 -5.00 -22.45 -21.37
C ARG A 344 -5.90 -21.21 -21.40
N PRO A 345 -5.37 -20.00 -21.61
CA PRO A 345 -6.21 -18.83 -21.80
C PRO A 345 -7.00 -19.00 -23.10
N ASP A 346 -8.29 -19.32 -23.02
CA ASP A 346 -9.18 -19.50 -24.18
C ASP A 346 -10.05 -18.26 -24.47
N GLY A 347 -9.82 -17.17 -23.74
CA GLY A 347 -10.51 -15.89 -23.93
C GLY A 347 -11.82 -15.76 -23.15
N THR A 348 -12.32 -16.82 -22.50
CA THR A 348 -13.49 -16.75 -21.61
C THR A 348 -13.15 -17.19 -20.20
N ASP A 349 -12.46 -16.33 -19.46
CA ASP A 349 -12.18 -16.56 -18.05
C ASP A 349 -13.49 -16.44 -17.24
N ARG A 350 -14.17 -17.58 -17.05
CA ARG A 350 -15.38 -17.64 -16.22
C ARG A 350 -15.01 -17.60 -14.74
N LEU A 351 -15.75 -16.80 -13.99
CA LEU A 351 -15.68 -16.76 -12.53
C LEU A 351 -16.34 -18.03 -11.98
N ASP A 352 -15.58 -19.11 -11.93
CA ASP A 352 -16.02 -20.38 -11.37
C ASP A 352 -15.71 -20.48 -9.88
N ARG A 353 -16.50 -21.30 -9.19
CA ARG A 353 -16.26 -21.63 -7.79
C ARG A 353 -14.90 -22.30 -7.65
N LEU A 354 -14.18 -21.95 -6.59
CA LEU A 354 -12.94 -22.64 -6.26
C LEU A 354 -13.22 -24.11 -5.93
N GLY A 355 -12.67 -24.98 -6.77
CA GLY A 355 -12.53 -26.40 -6.46
C GLY A 355 -11.55 -26.67 -5.30
N PRO A 356 -11.45 -27.92 -4.82
CA PRO A 356 -10.61 -28.29 -3.68
C PRO A 356 -9.14 -27.87 -3.82
N GLU A 357 -8.59 -27.96 -5.04
CA GLU A 357 -7.21 -27.55 -5.32
C GLU A 357 -7.01 -26.04 -5.15
N GLY A 358 -7.88 -25.23 -5.77
CA GLY A 358 -7.82 -23.78 -5.66
C GLY A 358 -7.97 -23.32 -4.20
N ARG A 359 -8.86 -23.98 -3.43
CA ARG A 359 -8.99 -23.69 -1.99
C ARG A 359 -7.69 -23.93 -1.23
N ARG A 360 -7.04 -25.09 -1.41
CA ARG A 360 -5.75 -25.41 -0.77
C ARG A 360 -4.63 -24.42 -1.14
N ILE A 361 -4.61 -23.96 -2.39
CA ILE A 361 -3.63 -22.96 -2.84
C ILE A 361 -3.89 -21.61 -2.16
N TRP A 362 -5.15 -21.17 -2.10
CA TRP A 362 -5.52 -19.91 -1.46
C TRP A 362 -5.34 -19.92 0.06
N ASP A 363 -5.55 -21.05 0.74
CA ASP A 363 -5.26 -21.19 2.16
C ASP A 363 -3.79 -20.86 2.48
N ARG A 364 -2.86 -21.29 1.62
CA ARG A 364 -1.43 -20.94 1.77
C ARG A 364 -1.16 -19.49 1.37
N LEU A 365 -1.65 -19.06 0.20
CA LEU A 365 -1.35 -17.72 -0.34
C LEU A 365 -1.88 -16.57 0.52
N ALA A 366 -3.08 -16.71 1.11
CA ALA A 366 -3.71 -15.65 1.88
C ALA A 366 -2.91 -15.24 3.13
N CYS A 367 -2.07 -16.15 3.65
CA CYS A 367 -1.16 -15.84 4.76
C CYS A 367 0.12 -15.13 4.28
N VAL A 368 0.64 -15.50 3.11
CA VAL A 368 1.92 -14.98 2.58
C VAL A 368 1.76 -13.62 1.89
N ALA A 369 0.59 -13.37 1.29
CA ALA A 369 0.33 -12.16 0.51
C ALA A 369 -0.88 -11.35 1.02
N PRO A 370 -0.87 -10.88 2.29
CA PRO A 370 -1.97 -10.06 2.80
C PRO A 370 -2.04 -8.72 2.05
N SER A 371 -3.26 -8.25 1.83
CA SER A 371 -3.52 -6.99 1.15
C SER A 371 -4.39 -6.07 2.01
N PRO A 372 -3.81 -5.03 2.63
CA PRO A 372 -4.57 -4.10 3.47
C PRO A 372 -5.46 -3.15 2.67
N ARG A 373 -5.35 -3.15 1.34
CA ARG A 373 -6.18 -2.34 0.43
C ARG A 373 -7.33 -3.21 -0.09
N PRO A 374 -8.52 -2.64 -0.35
CA PRO A 374 -9.60 -3.38 -0.98
C PRO A 374 -9.14 -4.02 -2.29
N VAL A 375 -9.32 -5.33 -2.40
CA VAL A 375 -9.09 -6.13 -3.59
C VAL A 375 -10.48 -6.53 -4.10
N SER A 376 -10.80 -6.25 -5.36
CA SER A 376 -12.06 -6.68 -5.96
C SER A 376 -11.98 -8.15 -6.41
N GLU A 377 -10.86 -8.51 -7.02
CA GLU A 377 -10.63 -9.83 -7.59
C GLU A 377 -9.18 -10.25 -7.31
N ALA A 378 -8.99 -11.52 -6.98
CA ALA A 378 -7.71 -12.12 -6.74
C ALA A 378 -7.64 -13.45 -7.49
N MET A 379 -6.66 -13.59 -8.39
CA MET A 379 -6.46 -14.79 -9.19
C MET A 379 -5.12 -15.42 -8.83
N ALA A 380 -5.12 -16.72 -8.57
CA ALA A 380 -3.91 -17.51 -8.35
C ALA A 380 -3.68 -18.42 -9.54
N TRP A 381 -2.57 -18.24 -10.27
CA TRP A 381 -2.17 -19.13 -11.34
C TRP A 381 -0.94 -19.94 -10.93
N ARG A 382 -1.13 -21.24 -10.68
CA ARG A 382 -0.04 -22.17 -10.46
C ARG A 382 0.63 -22.48 -11.79
N PHE A 383 1.77 -21.87 -12.06
CA PHE A 383 2.43 -21.96 -13.36
C PHE A 383 3.50 -23.07 -13.43
N TRP A 384 4.03 -23.46 -12.27
CA TRP A 384 4.96 -24.58 -12.13
C TRP A 384 4.63 -25.40 -10.89
N SER A 385 4.88 -26.70 -10.95
CA SER A 385 4.71 -27.63 -9.85
C SER A 385 5.64 -28.81 -10.05
N GLY A 386 6.32 -29.24 -9.00
CA GLY A 386 7.32 -30.30 -9.11
C GLY A 386 7.99 -30.61 -7.79
N ARG A 387 9.14 -31.28 -7.86
CA ARG A 387 10.02 -31.50 -6.72
C ARG A 387 11.20 -30.54 -6.82
N LEU A 388 11.54 -29.89 -5.71
CA LEU A 388 12.76 -29.12 -5.60
C LEU A 388 13.97 -30.07 -5.60
N PRO A 389 15.10 -29.67 -6.19
CA PRO A 389 16.29 -30.51 -6.26
C PRO A 389 16.87 -30.79 -4.87
N HIS A 390 17.82 -31.71 -4.79
CA HIS A 390 18.60 -31.98 -3.57
C HIS A 390 17.75 -32.24 -2.32
N GLY A 391 16.63 -32.95 -2.46
CA GLY A 391 15.76 -33.33 -1.34
C GLY A 391 14.82 -32.23 -0.85
N GLY A 392 14.62 -31.14 -1.60
CA GLY A 392 13.78 -30.01 -1.18
C GLY A 392 12.27 -30.27 -1.12
N GLY A 393 11.80 -31.47 -1.46
CA GLY A 393 10.40 -31.86 -1.38
C GLY A 393 9.53 -31.29 -2.52
N ARG A 394 8.20 -31.37 -2.38
CA ARG A 394 7.25 -30.82 -3.37
C ARG A 394 7.14 -29.31 -3.22
N ALA A 395 7.02 -28.62 -4.36
CA ALA A 395 6.76 -27.19 -4.38
C ALA A 395 5.88 -26.79 -5.56
N ASP A 396 5.19 -25.66 -5.39
CA ASP A 396 4.35 -25.02 -6.38
C ASP A 396 4.78 -23.57 -6.55
N TRP A 397 4.94 -23.11 -7.79
CA TRP A 397 5.17 -21.69 -8.08
C TRP A 397 3.87 -21.06 -8.58
N VAL A 398 3.42 -20.02 -7.86
CA VAL A 398 2.12 -19.42 -8.09
C VAL A 398 2.26 -17.93 -8.36
N CYS A 399 1.74 -17.47 -9.49
CA CYS A 399 1.58 -16.06 -9.82
C CYS A 399 0.21 -15.59 -9.33
N THR A 400 0.19 -14.67 -8.37
CA THR A 400 -1.02 -14.11 -7.78
C THR A 400 -1.26 -12.71 -8.33
N ARG A 401 -2.38 -12.53 -9.04
CA ARG A 401 -2.87 -11.25 -9.57
C ARG A 401 -3.90 -10.68 -8.63
N LEU A 402 -3.69 -9.46 -8.15
CA LEU A 402 -4.62 -8.72 -7.30
C LEU A 402 -5.12 -7.49 -8.06
N THR A 403 -6.43 -7.40 -8.25
CA THR A 403 -7.10 -6.27 -8.89
C THR A 403 -7.57 -5.28 -7.83
N HIS A 404 -7.11 -4.05 -7.93
CA HIS A 404 -7.54 -2.93 -7.10
C HIS A 404 -8.22 -1.86 -7.97
N ALA A 405 -8.92 -0.92 -7.33
CA ALA A 405 -9.50 0.23 -8.02
C ALA A 405 -8.45 1.07 -8.79
N ALA A 406 -7.20 1.11 -8.33
CA ALA A 406 -6.11 1.85 -8.97
C ALA A 406 -5.35 1.05 -10.06
N GLY A 407 -5.71 -0.22 -10.28
CA GLY A 407 -5.05 -1.11 -11.22
C GLY A 407 -4.67 -2.46 -10.62
N THR A 408 -3.98 -3.27 -11.43
CA THR A 408 -3.67 -4.67 -11.14
C THR A 408 -2.20 -4.85 -10.82
N ILE A 409 -1.90 -5.67 -9.81
CA ILE A 409 -0.52 -6.08 -9.47
C ILE A 409 -0.40 -7.59 -9.51
N ALA A 410 0.73 -8.12 -9.95
CA ALA A 410 1.03 -9.55 -9.97
C ALA A 410 2.33 -9.85 -9.22
N ARG A 411 2.30 -10.90 -8.39
CA ARG A 411 3.45 -11.37 -7.60
C ARG A 411 3.56 -12.88 -7.62
N ALA A 412 4.78 -13.38 -7.72
CA ALA A 412 5.06 -14.79 -7.62
C ALA A 412 5.43 -15.19 -6.19
N THR A 413 4.99 -16.40 -5.82
CA THR A 413 5.31 -17.05 -4.55
C THR A 413 5.69 -18.50 -4.83
N LEU A 414 6.78 -18.95 -4.23
CA LEU A 414 7.17 -20.35 -4.16
C LEU A 414 6.53 -20.94 -2.89
N LEU A 415 5.55 -21.83 -3.07
CA LEU A 415 4.91 -22.58 -1.99
C LEU A 415 5.65 -23.90 -1.80
N ALA A 416 6.25 -24.10 -0.64
CA ALA A 416 7.10 -25.27 -0.35
C ALA A 416 6.97 -25.62 1.15
N ALA A 417 7.96 -26.33 1.72
CA ALA A 417 8.03 -26.48 3.19
C ALA A 417 8.10 -25.12 3.90
N LYS A 418 8.74 -24.13 3.26
CA LYS A 418 8.74 -22.73 3.68
C LYS A 418 8.35 -21.86 2.50
N ASP A 419 7.17 -21.25 2.61
CA ASP A 419 6.65 -20.37 1.57
C ASP A 419 7.48 -19.08 1.47
N GLN A 420 7.77 -18.65 0.25
CA GLN A 420 8.62 -17.49 -0.02
C GLN A 420 8.10 -16.67 -1.19
N ALA A 421 7.94 -15.36 -0.99
CA ALA A 421 7.68 -14.44 -2.09
C ALA A 421 8.92 -14.31 -2.98
N THR A 422 8.73 -14.44 -4.29
CA THR A 422 9.84 -14.49 -5.27
C THR A 422 9.84 -13.30 -6.24
N GLY A 423 8.97 -12.31 -5.99
CA GLY A 423 8.97 -11.03 -6.69
C GLY A 423 7.76 -10.84 -7.60
N HIS A 424 7.92 -10.09 -8.68
CA HIS A 424 6.89 -9.85 -9.68
C HIS A 424 6.77 -11.04 -10.64
N CYS A 425 5.60 -11.20 -11.24
CA CYS A 425 5.38 -12.12 -12.36
C CYS A 425 4.53 -11.44 -13.43
N ASP A 426 4.74 -11.85 -14.68
CA ASP A 426 3.81 -11.57 -15.75
C ASP A 426 2.67 -12.61 -15.69
N ALA A 427 1.44 -12.15 -15.50
CA ALA A 427 0.29 -13.03 -15.41
C ALA A 427 -0.12 -13.67 -16.74
N ARG A 428 0.50 -13.31 -17.88
CA ARG A 428 0.29 -13.96 -19.20
C ARG A 428 1.40 -14.95 -19.52
N ARG A 429 2.64 -14.63 -19.17
CA ARG A 429 3.83 -15.48 -19.35
C ARG A 429 4.56 -15.64 -18.03
N PRO A 430 3.97 -16.35 -17.06
CA PRO A 430 4.47 -16.37 -15.70
C PRO A 430 5.84 -17.05 -15.63
N ALA A 431 6.82 -16.30 -15.14
CA ALA A 431 8.13 -16.79 -14.78
C ALA A 431 8.62 -16.05 -13.54
N SER A 432 9.36 -16.75 -12.69
CA SER A 432 9.95 -16.17 -11.50
C SER A 432 11.10 -17.04 -11.01
N GLY A 433 12.00 -16.44 -10.23
CA GLY A 433 13.12 -17.15 -9.64
C GLY A 433 13.51 -16.59 -8.29
N THR A 434 14.24 -17.39 -7.53
CA THR A 434 14.69 -17.02 -6.19
C THR A 434 15.90 -17.84 -5.76
N TRP A 435 16.70 -17.27 -4.87
CA TRP A 435 17.70 -18.03 -4.13
C TRP A 435 17.01 -18.90 -3.09
N TRP A 436 17.27 -20.19 -3.16
CA TRP A 436 16.74 -21.21 -2.27
C TRP A 436 17.88 -22.00 -1.63
N ARG A 437 17.72 -22.35 -0.36
CA ARG A 437 18.70 -23.12 0.40
C ARG A 437 18.23 -24.56 0.52
N ALA A 438 19.02 -25.48 -0.01
CA ALA A 438 18.74 -26.91 0.08
C ALA A 438 18.85 -27.43 1.53
N PRO A 439 18.26 -28.59 1.84
CA PRO A 439 18.47 -29.27 3.12
C PRO A 439 19.95 -29.50 3.46
N SER A 440 20.81 -29.63 2.45
CA SER A 440 22.27 -29.72 2.59
C SER A 440 22.97 -28.40 2.92
N ASP A 441 22.22 -27.34 3.22
CA ASP A 441 22.68 -25.96 3.50
C ASP A 441 23.37 -25.24 2.32
N ARG A 442 23.36 -25.85 1.13
CA ARG A 442 23.89 -25.26 -0.10
C ARG A 442 22.85 -24.36 -0.78
N TRP A 443 23.31 -23.26 -1.35
CA TRP A 443 22.47 -22.31 -2.07
C TRP A 443 22.38 -22.64 -3.56
N TYR A 444 21.16 -22.54 -4.07
CA TYR A 444 20.83 -22.70 -5.47
C TYR A 444 19.91 -21.56 -5.90
N TYR A 445 20.14 -21.05 -7.10
CA TYR A 445 19.15 -20.23 -7.77
C TYR A 445 18.17 -21.15 -8.48
N LEU A 446 16.89 -20.99 -8.17
CA LEU A 446 15.81 -21.70 -8.82
C LEU A 446 15.02 -20.70 -9.66
N ALA A 447 14.68 -21.05 -10.89
CA ALA A 447 13.73 -20.29 -11.70
C ALA A 447 12.78 -21.23 -12.41
N ALA A 448 11.50 -20.88 -12.44
CA ALA A 448 10.49 -21.65 -13.14
C ALA A 448 9.70 -20.77 -14.10
N ALA A 449 9.19 -21.38 -15.17
CA ALA A 449 8.30 -20.73 -16.12
C ALA A 449 7.02 -21.54 -16.38
N GLY A 450 5.98 -20.85 -16.84
CA GLY A 450 4.71 -21.41 -17.25
C GLY A 450 4.85 -22.42 -18.39
N ARG A 451 3.74 -23.10 -18.71
CA ARG A 451 3.74 -24.11 -19.78
C ARG A 451 4.08 -23.46 -21.12
N GLY A 452 4.88 -24.17 -21.93
CA GLY A 452 5.33 -23.67 -23.24
C GLY A 452 6.39 -22.57 -23.15
N LEU A 453 6.96 -22.35 -21.96
CA LEU A 453 8.01 -21.37 -21.73
C LEU A 453 9.23 -22.04 -21.10
N VAL A 454 10.42 -21.51 -21.43
CA VAL A 454 11.68 -21.91 -20.81
C VAL A 454 12.22 -20.75 -19.97
N PRO A 455 12.50 -20.97 -18.67
CA PRO A 455 13.10 -19.92 -17.84
C PRO A 455 14.53 -19.61 -18.28
N HIS A 456 14.88 -18.34 -18.25
CA HIS A 456 16.23 -17.84 -18.54
C HIS A 456 16.66 -16.86 -17.45
N VAL A 457 17.87 -17.05 -16.92
CA VAL A 457 18.41 -16.25 -15.82
C VAL A 457 19.74 -15.65 -16.26
N THR A 458 19.86 -14.33 -16.15
CA THR A 458 21.13 -13.64 -16.44
C THR A 458 22.03 -13.65 -15.22
N GLY A 459 23.32 -13.94 -15.40
CA GLY A 459 24.32 -13.91 -14.33
C GLY A 459 24.55 -15.25 -13.61
N VAL A 460 24.20 -16.37 -14.26
CA VAL A 460 24.54 -17.73 -13.81
C VAL A 460 25.35 -18.44 -14.89
N ASP A 461 26.53 -18.96 -14.55
CA ASP A 461 27.45 -19.56 -15.53
C ASP A 461 27.22 -21.07 -15.72
N ARG A 462 26.58 -21.73 -14.75
CA ARG A 462 26.28 -23.17 -14.76
C ARG A 462 24.85 -23.38 -14.33
N SER A 463 23.95 -23.58 -15.29
CA SER A 463 22.54 -23.86 -15.02
C SER A 463 22.07 -25.11 -15.77
N THR A 464 21.33 -25.97 -15.10
CA THR A 464 20.58 -27.05 -15.73
C THR A 464 19.11 -26.68 -15.75
N THR A 465 18.40 -27.01 -16.83
CA THR A 465 16.96 -26.75 -16.95
C THR A 465 16.26 -28.05 -17.32
N GLU A 466 15.41 -28.53 -16.42
CA GLU A 466 14.60 -29.73 -16.60
C GLU A 466 13.17 -29.44 -16.13
N ASP A 467 12.15 -29.96 -16.81
CA ASP A 467 10.74 -29.76 -16.45
C ASP A 467 10.33 -28.29 -16.19
N ARG A 468 10.92 -27.37 -16.98
CA ARG A 468 10.75 -25.90 -16.88
C ARG A 468 11.23 -25.32 -15.55
N LEU A 469 12.08 -26.04 -14.82
CA LEU A 469 12.83 -25.58 -13.64
C LEU A 469 14.30 -25.45 -14.01
N LEU A 470 14.81 -24.23 -13.95
CA LEU A 470 16.23 -23.94 -14.01
C LEU A 470 16.82 -23.99 -12.59
N VAL A 471 17.94 -24.69 -12.45
CA VAL A 471 18.72 -24.82 -11.21
C VAL A 471 20.15 -24.38 -11.50
N ALA A 472 20.67 -23.45 -10.72
CA ALA A 472 22.08 -23.03 -10.80
C ALA A 472 22.70 -22.97 -9.40
N PRO A 473 23.82 -23.66 -9.13
CA PRO A 473 24.56 -23.47 -7.90
C PRO A 473 25.17 -22.07 -7.87
N GLY A 474 25.22 -21.45 -6.69
CA GLY A 474 25.93 -20.19 -6.54
C GLY A 474 25.80 -19.61 -5.13
N PRO A 475 26.69 -18.67 -4.76
CA PRO A 475 26.53 -17.91 -3.53
C PRO A 475 25.24 -17.08 -3.62
N ARG A 476 24.56 -16.86 -2.49
CA ARG A 476 23.38 -15.98 -2.44
C ARG A 476 23.81 -14.55 -2.82
N THR A 477 23.69 -14.20 -4.10
CA THR A 477 23.95 -12.88 -4.62
C THR A 477 22.67 -12.06 -4.69
N THR A 478 22.76 -10.83 -5.18
CA THR A 478 21.63 -9.93 -5.45
C THR A 478 20.52 -10.61 -6.28
N PRO A 479 19.28 -10.09 -6.25
CA PRO A 479 18.21 -10.62 -7.08
C PRO A 479 18.63 -10.68 -8.55
N LEU A 480 18.48 -11.85 -9.18
CA LEU A 480 18.76 -12.04 -10.60
C LEU A 480 17.51 -11.77 -11.44
N ALA A 481 17.72 -11.28 -12.66
CA ALA A 481 16.64 -11.08 -13.62
C ALA A 481 16.25 -12.42 -14.25
N VAL A 482 14.95 -12.75 -14.17
CA VAL A 482 14.36 -13.94 -14.79
C VAL A 482 13.49 -13.51 -15.96
N THR A 483 13.68 -14.18 -17.09
CA THR A 483 12.83 -14.05 -18.28
C THR A 483 12.31 -15.43 -18.69
N ALA A 484 11.29 -15.45 -19.54
CA ALA A 484 10.78 -16.66 -20.15
C ALA A 484 10.69 -16.46 -21.66
N ARG A 485 11.14 -17.46 -22.42
CA ARG A 485 11.02 -17.51 -23.87
C ARG A 485 10.06 -18.62 -24.27
#